data_AF-A0A0M0GJ50-F1
#
_entry.id   AF-A0A0M0GJ50-F1
#
_cell.length_a   1.000
_cell.length_b   1.000
_cell.length_c   1.000
_cell.angle_alpha   90.00
_cell.angle_beta   90.00
_cell.angle_gamma   90.00
#
_symmetry.space_group_name_H-M   'P 1'
#
loop_
_entity.id
_entity.type
_entity.pdbx_description
1 polymer ?
#
loop_
_entity_poly.entity_id
_entity_poly.type
_entity_poly.pdbx_seq_one_letter_code
_entity_poly.pdbx_strand_id
1 'polypeptide(L)'
;MKNLINMIMIAMLSSVIAGCSSEINASLNTEEIKFEKEDKVEAEQNTAGVQTDGKERKDTVWLEEKSLYQMDATDGKMKYTVYLLAEDERRTILEEDSAKGKKGDSYLTGHYSVYLAEKGSKEAFKQDGLNDNAEMSFNPSKEQVYTQKMRNKTIISIFQSKGEGLVKGQLLAIKDGEVLKISTEKEVITSSKAKIKNINQKYLQTAQNKNDRWVISTWQFNEETLSMSLHDQIELQEDNHSDIDWMDLWLKEETLYYPFKNLALSVDAIEKAKQGILLGSPYPIGTNISEIKKSDPNYIMEGFGNGSPFVMYPEITYYFERETGNVTAISIPGQRVRTSIDEVIAMLGTPAEVREEMLSGASISTYMADKYTIEIISDLEGTVRELVLRKTKNHAEQ
;
A
#
# COMPACT_ATOMS: atom_id res chain seq x y z
N MET A 1 -44.52 30.29 42.38
CA MET A 1 -43.23 31.02 42.30
C MET A 1 -42.05 30.11 42.68
N LYS A 2 -41.81 29.03 41.93
CA LYS A 2 -40.60 28.17 42.07
C LYS A 2 -39.92 27.83 40.74
N ASN A 3 -40.47 28.30 39.61
CA ASN A 3 -39.94 28.00 38.27
C ASN A 3 -39.24 29.19 37.60
N LEU A 4 -39.04 30.30 38.30
CA LEU A 4 -38.24 31.44 37.80
C LEU A 4 -36.84 31.52 38.40
N ILE A 5 -36.57 30.81 39.51
CA ILE A 5 -35.26 30.82 40.20
C ILE A 5 -34.29 29.79 39.58
N ASN A 6 -34.80 28.69 39.00
CA ASN A 6 -33.95 27.68 38.34
C ASN A 6 -33.42 28.09 36.96
N MET A 7 -33.99 29.13 36.32
CA MET A 7 -33.50 29.61 35.03
C MET A 7 -32.37 30.64 35.14
N ILE A 8 -32.18 31.26 36.32
CA ILE A 8 -31.11 32.24 36.56
C ILE A 8 -29.84 31.56 37.10
N MET A 9 -29.94 30.39 37.74
CA MET A 9 -28.77 29.61 38.20
C MET A 9 -28.02 28.89 37.06
N ILE A 10 -28.68 28.58 35.94
CA ILE A 10 -28.03 27.92 34.78
C ILE A 10 -27.31 28.95 33.88
N ALA A 11 -27.71 30.22 33.93
CA ALA A 11 -27.08 31.31 33.18
C ALA A 11 -25.89 31.99 33.90
N MET A 12 -25.60 31.64 35.16
CA MET A 12 -24.44 32.16 35.90
C MET A 12 -23.33 31.12 36.14
N LEU A 13 -23.55 29.85 35.76
CA LEU A 13 -22.50 28.82 35.71
C LEU A 13 -21.78 28.76 34.35
N SER A 14 -22.20 29.59 33.38
CA SER A 14 -21.64 29.67 32.03
C SER A 14 -20.60 30.80 31.86
N SER A 15 -20.23 31.52 32.93
CA SER A 15 -19.35 32.69 32.87
C SER A 15 -18.07 32.59 33.71
N VAL A 16 -17.65 31.39 34.13
CA VAL A 16 -16.35 31.17 34.83
C VAL A 16 -15.48 30.08 34.16
N ILE A 17 -15.61 29.87 32.85
CA ILE A 17 -14.58 29.17 32.04
C ILE A 17 -14.06 30.11 30.93
N ALA A 18 -13.91 31.38 31.26
CA ALA A 18 -13.15 32.34 30.49
C ALA A 18 -11.95 32.77 31.35
N GLY A 19 -10.89 31.95 31.30
CA GLY A 19 -9.65 32.20 32.03
C GLY A 19 -8.78 30.95 32.01
N CYS A 20 -7.74 30.98 31.17
CA CYS A 20 -6.68 29.97 31.01
C CYS A 20 -7.02 28.75 30.13
N SER A 21 -7.23 28.99 28.83
CA SER A 21 -6.78 28.05 27.79
C SER A 21 -6.17 28.84 26.63
N SER A 22 -5.04 29.48 26.90
CA SER A 22 -4.17 30.00 25.86
C SER A 22 -3.44 28.83 25.20
N GLU A 23 -3.86 28.55 23.96
CA GLU A 23 -2.98 28.23 22.83
C GLU A 23 -1.99 27.07 22.98
N ILE A 24 -2.42 25.86 22.65
CA ILE A 24 -1.70 24.98 21.71
C ILE A 24 -2.75 24.22 20.88
N ASN A 25 -3.42 24.93 19.97
CA ASN A 25 -3.96 24.33 18.76
C ASN A 25 -2.99 24.70 17.64
N ALA A 26 -1.82 24.06 17.66
CA ALA A 26 -0.99 24.00 16.47
C ALA A 26 -1.66 22.98 15.54
N SER A 27 -2.48 23.51 14.62
CA SER A 27 -2.80 22.82 13.38
C SER A 27 -1.49 22.38 12.75
N LEU A 28 -1.19 21.08 12.83
CA LEU A 28 -0.12 20.47 12.08
C LEU A 28 -0.50 20.55 10.61
N ASN A 29 0.03 21.58 9.96
CA ASN A 29 0.30 21.58 8.53
C ASN A 29 1.20 20.38 8.25
N THR A 30 0.57 19.22 8.04
CA THR A 30 1.03 18.33 7.00
C THR A 30 1.13 19.21 5.76
N GLU A 31 2.24 19.19 5.03
CA GLU A 31 2.19 19.55 3.62
C GLU A 31 1.21 18.58 2.96
N GLU A 32 -0.08 18.92 3.05
CA GLU A 32 -1.00 18.72 1.96
C GLU A 32 -0.27 19.29 0.75
N ILE A 33 0.10 18.40 -0.16
CA ILE A 33 0.23 18.74 -1.56
C ILE A 33 -1.01 19.61 -1.84
N LYS A 34 -0.79 20.92 -2.05
CA LYS A 34 -1.85 21.86 -2.36
C LYS A 34 -2.57 21.34 -3.60
N PHE A 35 -3.69 20.67 -3.39
CA PHE A 35 -4.75 20.64 -4.36
C PHE A 35 -5.39 22.02 -4.29
N GLU A 36 -5.11 22.85 -5.29
CA GLU A 36 -5.88 24.07 -5.48
C GLU A 36 -7.36 23.68 -5.55
N LYS A 37 -8.13 24.12 -4.56
CA LYS A 37 -9.58 24.18 -4.65
C LYS A 37 -9.93 25.26 -5.67
N GLU A 38 -10.02 24.89 -6.94
CA GLU A 38 -10.92 25.55 -7.87
C GLU A 38 -12.34 25.00 -7.67
N ASP A 39 -13.02 25.50 -6.63
CA ASP A 39 -14.49 25.44 -6.60
C ASP A 39 -15.04 26.58 -7.46
N LYS A 40 -15.18 26.31 -8.76
CA LYS A 40 -16.29 26.82 -9.55
C LYS A 40 -16.82 25.69 -10.42
N VAL A 41 -17.95 25.16 -9.95
CA VAL A 41 -18.95 24.38 -10.67
C VAL A 41 -18.93 24.65 -12.17
N GLU A 42 -18.44 23.68 -12.94
CA GLU A 42 -18.88 23.42 -14.29
C GLU A 42 -18.92 21.90 -14.53
N ALA A 43 -20.15 21.39 -14.64
CA ALA A 43 -20.58 20.14 -15.25
C ALA A 43 -20.25 18.80 -14.54
N GLU A 44 -21.24 18.28 -13.81
CA GLU A 44 -21.64 16.87 -13.95
C GLU A 44 -21.79 16.54 -15.44
N GLN A 45 -20.76 16.04 -16.12
CA GLN A 45 -20.93 15.49 -17.48
C GLN A 45 -20.11 14.22 -17.68
N ASN A 46 -20.86 13.13 -17.88
CA ASN A 46 -20.51 11.78 -18.34
C ASN A 46 -19.95 10.78 -17.33
N THR A 47 -20.80 10.31 -16.41
CA THR A 47 -20.77 8.89 -16.02
C THR A 47 -21.30 8.08 -17.19
N ALA A 48 -20.43 7.69 -18.12
CA ALA A 48 -20.83 6.89 -19.27
C ALA A 48 -21.29 5.50 -18.81
N GLY A 49 -22.49 5.10 -19.25
CA GLY A 49 -22.90 3.70 -19.22
C GLY A 49 -21.98 2.85 -20.10
N VAL A 50 -22.16 1.53 -20.09
CA VAL A 50 -21.35 0.64 -20.94
C VAL A 50 -21.42 1.09 -22.39
N GLN A 51 -20.28 1.27 -23.05
CA GLN A 51 -20.28 1.61 -24.48
C GLN A 51 -20.75 0.41 -25.30
N THR A 52 -21.71 0.66 -26.20
CA THR A 52 -22.42 -0.40 -26.95
C THR A 52 -22.16 -0.38 -28.45
N ASP A 53 -21.70 0.75 -28.99
CA ASP A 53 -21.66 0.98 -30.44
C ASP A 53 -20.70 0.01 -31.14
N GLY A 54 -21.23 -0.75 -32.10
CA GLY A 54 -20.47 -1.74 -32.87
C GLY A 54 -20.03 -2.98 -32.09
N LYS A 55 -20.39 -3.11 -30.81
CA LYS A 55 -19.95 -4.21 -29.95
C LYS A 55 -20.92 -5.38 -29.98
N GLU A 56 -20.37 -6.59 -29.97
CA GLU A 56 -21.17 -7.81 -29.85
C GLU A 56 -21.92 -7.83 -28.51
N ARG A 57 -23.22 -8.13 -28.57
CA ARG A 57 -24.11 -8.19 -27.41
C ARG A 57 -24.38 -9.65 -27.02
N LYS A 58 -24.32 -9.95 -25.72
CA LYS A 58 -24.74 -11.24 -25.15
C LYS A 58 -25.65 -11.05 -23.93
N ASP A 59 -26.49 -12.05 -23.68
CA ASP A 59 -27.33 -12.14 -22.49
C ASP A 59 -26.48 -12.45 -21.25
N THR A 60 -26.74 -11.76 -20.14
CA THR A 60 -25.94 -11.90 -18.92
C THR A 60 -26.17 -13.24 -18.21
N VAL A 61 -27.38 -13.82 -18.27
CA VAL A 61 -27.66 -15.14 -17.70
C VAL A 61 -26.85 -16.21 -18.45
N TRP A 62 -26.79 -16.13 -19.77
CA TRP A 62 -25.95 -17.02 -20.56
C TRP A 62 -24.46 -16.84 -20.24
N LEU A 63 -23.99 -15.61 -20.04
CA LEU A 63 -22.59 -15.35 -19.67
C LEU A 63 -22.25 -15.86 -18.27
N GLU A 64 -23.16 -15.77 -17.31
CA GLU A 64 -23.00 -16.34 -15.97
C GLU A 64 -22.80 -17.85 -15.99
N GLU A 65 -23.45 -18.56 -16.92
CA GLU A 65 -23.29 -20.01 -17.07
C GLU A 65 -22.04 -20.44 -17.85
N LYS A 66 -21.55 -19.59 -18.77
CA LYS A 66 -20.53 -19.96 -19.76
C LYS A 66 -19.16 -19.34 -19.55
N SER A 67 -19.10 -18.22 -18.85
CA SER A 67 -17.82 -17.52 -18.62
C SER A 67 -17.02 -18.26 -17.56
N LEU A 68 -15.70 -18.33 -17.76
CA LEU A 68 -14.82 -18.98 -16.79
C LEU A 68 -14.67 -18.12 -15.52
N TYR A 69 -14.72 -16.79 -15.68
CA TYR A 69 -14.67 -15.86 -14.57
C TYR A 69 -15.76 -14.80 -14.69
N GLN A 70 -16.30 -14.42 -13.53
CA GLN A 70 -17.22 -13.31 -13.34
C GLN A 70 -16.71 -12.46 -12.18
N MET A 71 -16.66 -11.14 -12.38
CA MET A 71 -16.00 -10.22 -11.46
C MET A 71 -16.81 -8.94 -11.30
N ASP A 72 -16.89 -8.43 -10.07
CA ASP A 72 -17.46 -7.11 -9.80
C ASP A 72 -16.38 -6.04 -9.95
N ALA A 73 -16.69 -5.01 -10.73
CA ALA A 73 -15.77 -3.90 -10.98
C ALA A 73 -16.46 -2.55 -10.79
N THR A 74 -15.69 -1.54 -10.40
CA THR A 74 -16.20 -0.18 -10.23
C THR A 74 -15.38 0.82 -11.03
N ASP A 75 -16.05 1.87 -11.48
CA ASP A 75 -15.45 3.11 -11.96
C ASP A 75 -16.20 4.30 -11.35
N GLY A 76 -15.58 4.98 -10.39
CA GLY A 76 -16.26 6.04 -9.65
C GLY A 76 -17.41 5.46 -8.82
N LYS A 77 -18.62 5.93 -9.11
CA LYS A 77 -19.86 5.43 -8.50
C LYS A 77 -20.50 4.28 -9.29
N MET A 78 -20.06 4.06 -10.53
CA MET A 78 -20.63 3.06 -11.40
C MET A 78 -20.14 1.67 -11.00
N LYS A 79 -21.05 0.71 -11.05
CA LYS A 79 -20.79 -0.69 -10.74
C LYS A 79 -21.07 -1.53 -11.97
N TYR A 80 -20.16 -2.44 -12.25
CA TYR A 80 -20.20 -3.29 -13.43
C TYR A 80 -19.98 -4.74 -13.03
N THR A 81 -20.42 -5.64 -13.92
CA THR A 81 -20.02 -7.04 -13.94
C THR A 81 -19.14 -7.25 -15.17
N VAL A 82 -17.96 -7.84 -14.97
CA VAL A 82 -17.05 -8.23 -16.05
C VAL A 82 -17.03 -9.74 -16.17
N TYR A 83 -17.15 -10.23 -17.41
CA TYR A 83 -17.14 -11.64 -17.75
C TYR A 83 -15.94 -11.96 -18.64
N LEU A 84 -15.21 -13.02 -18.31
CA LEU A 84 -14.12 -13.54 -19.13
C LEU A 84 -14.55 -14.86 -19.77
N LEU A 85 -14.84 -14.83 -21.07
CA LEU A 85 -15.40 -15.93 -21.83
C LEU A 85 -14.36 -16.51 -22.79
N ALA A 86 -14.16 -17.83 -22.77
CA ALA A 86 -13.41 -18.53 -23.80
C ALA A 86 -14.25 -18.68 -25.07
N GLU A 87 -13.77 -18.20 -26.20
CA GLU A 87 -14.47 -18.33 -27.49
C GLU A 87 -14.26 -19.74 -28.10
N ASP A 88 -13.15 -20.41 -27.76
CA ASP A 88 -12.77 -21.73 -28.26
C ASP A 88 -12.07 -22.58 -27.18
N GLU A 89 -12.75 -22.79 -26.04
CA GLU A 89 -12.20 -23.54 -24.90
C GLU A 89 -11.80 -24.98 -25.25
N ARG A 90 -10.59 -25.35 -24.83
CA ARG A 90 -10.09 -26.72 -24.80
C ARG A 90 -9.70 -27.11 -23.40
N ARG A 91 -10.15 -28.28 -22.97
CA ARG A 91 -9.81 -28.85 -21.66
C ARG A 91 -8.79 -29.97 -21.82
N THR A 92 -7.71 -29.87 -21.08
CA THR A 92 -6.65 -30.87 -20.99
C THR A 92 -6.42 -31.24 -19.51
N ILE A 93 -5.92 -32.44 -19.25
CA ILE A 93 -5.43 -32.86 -17.93
C ILE A 93 -3.91 -32.87 -17.98
N LEU A 94 -3.24 -32.32 -16.96
CA LEU A 94 -1.79 -32.34 -16.90
C LEU A 94 -1.27 -33.75 -16.60
N GLU A 95 -0.39 -34.28 -17.45
CA GLU A 95 0.21 -35.61 -17.29
C GLU A 95 1.39 -35.63 -16.31
N GLU A 96 1.96 -34.45 -16.06
CA GLU A 96 3.11 -34.19 -15.20
C GLU A 96 3.02 -32.80 -14.56
N ASP A 97 3.82 -32.59 -13.51
CA ASP A 97 3.95 -31.28 -12.88
C ASP A 97 4.62 -30.30 -13.85
N SER A 98 4.09 -29.08 -13.91
CA SER A 98 4.63 -28.03 -14.78
C SER A 98 4.32 -26.63 -14.21
N ALA A 99 4.81 -25.59 -14.87
CA ALA A 99 4.44 -24.20 -14.54
C ALA A 99 2.91 -23.98 -14.52
N LYS A 100 2.16 -24.78 -15.30
CA LYS A 100 0.71 -24.72 -15.45
C LYS A 100 -0.04 -25.30 -14.24
N GLY A 101 0.55 -26.24 -13.50
CA GLY A 101 -0.14 -26.95 -12.44
C GLY A 101 0.54 -28.24 -12.04
N LYS A 102 -0.12 -28.99 -11.17
CA LYS A 102 0.31 -30.34 -10.79
C LYS A 102 -0.27 -31.36 -11.74
N LYS A 103 0.39 -32.52 -11.82
CA LYS A 103 -0.16 -33.70 -12.47
C LYS A 103 -1.58 -33.97 -11.98
N GLY A 104 -2.50 -34.17 -12.92
CA GLY A 104 -3.91 -34.40 -12.67
C GLY A 104 -4.78 -33.15 -12.64
N ASP A 105 -4.20 -31.94 -12.60
CA ASP A 105 -4.98 -30.70 -12.68
C ASP A 105 -5.65 -30.56 -14.05
N SER A 106 -6.87 -30.04 -14.05
CA SER A 106 -7.55 -29.62 -15.28
C SER A 106 -7.02 -28.26 -15.73
N TYR A 107 -6.78 -28.13 -17.02
CA TYR A 107 -6.23 -26.94 -17.63
C TYR A 107 -7.07 -26.54 -18.83
N LEU A 108 -7.54 -25.29 -18.84
CA LEU A 108 -8.42 -24.71 -19.85
C LEU A 108 -7.62 -23.74 -20.71
N THR A 109 -7.61 -23.94 -22.02
CA THR A 109 -6.92 -23.07 -22.97
C THR A 109 -7.87 -22.56 -24.02
N GLY A 110 -7.65 -21.34 -24.53
CA GLY A 110 -8.47 -20.74 -25.58
C GLY A 110 -8.20 -19.26 -25.75
N HIS A 111 -8.87 -18.64 -26.71
CA HIS A 111 -8.90 -17.20 -26.92
C HIS A 111 -10.04 -16.63 -26.08
N TYR A 112 -9.70 -15.70 -25.19
CA TYR A 112 -10.68 -15.15 -24.24
C TYR A 112 -11.10 -13.74 -24.64
N SER A 113 -12.40 -13.49 -24.56
CA SER A 113 -13.00 -12.18 -24.74
C SER A 113 -13.54 -11.65 -23.42
N VAL A 114 -13.50 -10.33 -23.26
CA VAL A 114 -14.09 -9.65 -22.11
C VAL A 114 -15.45 -9.09 -22.49
N TYR A 115 -16.46 -9.35 -21.67
CA TYR A 115 -17.77 -8.69 -21.77
C TYR A 115 -18.00 -7.84 -20.53
N LEU A 116 -18.59 -6.66 -20.73
CA LEU A 116 -18.91 -5.69 -19.68
C LEU A 116 -20.41 -5.47 -19.63
N ALA A 117 -20.98 -5.49 -18.42
CA ALA A 117 -22.37 -5.14 -18.16
C ALA A 117 -22.44 -4.15 -17.00
N GLU A 118 -23.39 -3.22 -17.02
CA GLU A 118 -23.78 -2.53 -15.79
C GLU A 118 -24.32 -3.54 -14.78
N LYS A 119 -24.07 -3.31 -13.49
CA LYS A 119 -24.48 -4.24 -12.44
C LYS A 119 -26.00 -4.41 -12.45
N GLY A 120 -26.46 -5.64 -12.71
CA GLY A 120 -27.90 -5.99 -12.80
C GLY A 120 -28.51 -5.82 -14.19
N SER A 121 -27.74 -5.42 -15.21
CA SER A 121 -28.18 -5.44 -16.61
C SER A 121 -28.43 -6.88 -17.09
N LYS A 122 -29.36 -7.02 -18.04
CA LYS A 122 -29.62 -8.29 -18.75
C LYS A 122 -28.70 -8.50 -19.96
N GLU A 123 -27.98 -7.46 -20.34
CA GLU A 123 -27.14 -7.45 -21.53
C GLU A 123 -25.71 -7.02 -21.17
N ALA A 124 -24.74 -7.70 -21.77
CA ALA A 124 -23.33 -7.36 -21.71
C ALA A 124 -22.77 -7.18 -23.13
N PHE A 125 -21.75 -6.34 -23.24
CA PHE A 125 -21.15 -5.97 -24.53
C PHE A 125 -19.66 -6.33 -24.54
N LYS A 126 -19.21 -6.94 -25.64
CA LYS A 126 -17.81 -7.32 -25.86
C LYS A 126 -16.90 -6.10 -25.83
N GLN A 127 -15.73 -6.23 -25.21
CA GLN A 127 -14.75 -5.16 -25.03
C GLN A 127 -13.41 -5.52 -25.67
N ASP A 128 -12.68 -4.51 -26.11
CA ASP A 128 -11.40 -4.67 -26.82
C ASP A 128 -10.18 -4.77 -25.88
N GLY A 129 -10.39 -4.80 -24.55
CA GLY A 129 -9.31 -4.84 -23.55
C GLY A 129 -8.40 -6.08 -23.65
N LEU A 130 -8.86 -7.14 -24.34
CA LEU A 130 -8.09 -8.35 -24.68
C LEU A 130 -8.22 -8.64 -26.18
N ASN A 131 -7.43 -7.96 -27.02
CA ASN A 131 -7.50 -8.10 -28.49
C ASN A 131 -6.21 -8.70 -29.10
N ASP A 132 -5.27 -9.13 -28.26
CA ASP A 132 -3.94 -9.57 -28.65
C ASP A 132 -3.94 -10.90 -29.47
N ASN A 133 -5.10 -11.53 -29.69
CA ASN A 133 -5.29 -12.87 -30.32
C ASN A 133 -4.40 -13.98 -29.73
N ALA A 134 -3.84 -13.76 -28.53
CA ALA A 134 -3.03 -14.74 -27.84
C ALA A 134 -3.93 -15.72 -27.09
N GLU A 135 -3.65 -17.01 -27.25
CA GLU A 135 -4.28 -18.03 -26.42
C GLU A 135 -3.88 -17.82 -24.95
N MET A 136 -4.88 -17.78 -24.08
CA MET A 136 -4.69 -17.76 -22.64
C MET A 136 -4.95 -19.14 -22.06
N SER A 137 -4.49 -19.34 -20.84
CA SER A 137 -4.65 -20.62 -20.20
C SER A 137 -4.78 -20.53 -18.69
N PHE A 138 -5.75 -21.27 -18.17
CA PHE A 138 -6.17 -21.22 -16.79
C PHE A 138 -6.25 -22.61 -16.17
N ASN A 139 -5.72 -22.73 -14.97
CA ASN A 139 -5.91 -23.85 -14.08
C ASN A 139 -6.96 -23.43 -13.04
N PRO A 140 -8.20 -23.96 -13.08
CA PRO A 140 -9.25 -23.58 -12.14
C PRO A 140 -8.91 -23.82 -10.66
N SER A 141 -7.90 -24.64 -10.35
CA SER A 141 -7.41 -24.85 -8.99
C SER A 141 -6.47 -23.74 -8.50
N LYS A 142 -6.11 -22.78 -9.36
CA LYS A 142 -5.23 -21.65 -9.04
C LYS A 142 -5.98 -20.34 -9.19
N GLU A 143 -5.69 -19.40 -8.30
CA GLU A 143 -6.15 -18.02 -8.46
C GLU A 143 -5.29 -17.32 -9.52
N GLN A 144 -5.85 -17.15 -10.72
CA GLN A 144 -5.17 -16.50 -11.86
C GLN A 144 -5.88 -15.23 -12.34
N VAL A 145 -7.11 -15.01 -11.89
CA VAL A 145 -7.92 -13.85 -12.26
C VAL A 145 -8.61 -13.34 -11.01
N TYR A 146 -8.32 -12.11 -10.60
CA TYR A 146 -8.95 -11.48 -9.45
C TYR A 146 -8.93 -9.95 -9.56
N THR A 147 -9.71 -9.31 -8.70
CA THR A 147 -9.89 -7.84 -8.67
C THR A 147 -9.16 -7.20 -7.51
N GLN A 148 -8.64 -6.00 -7.71
CA GLN A 148 -8.06 -5.15 -6.67
C GLN A 148 -8.71 -3.77 -6.68
N LYS A 149 -9.17 -3.30 -5.52
CA LYS A 149 -9.78 -1.96 -5.41
C LYS A 149 -8.70 -0.88 -5.29
N MET A 150 -8.62 0.00 -6.28
CA MET A 150 -7.72 1.15 -6.31
C MET A 150 -8.54 2.43 -6.29
N ARG A 151 -8.70 3.02 -5.10
CA ARG A 151 -9.51 4.21 -4.82
C ARG A 151 -10.97 3.96 -5.20
N ASN A 152 -11.41 4.62 -6.25
CA ASN A 152 -12.75 4.56 -6.86
C ASN A 152 -12.79 3.60 -8.07
N LYS A 153 -11.68 2.97 -8.46
CA LYS A 153 -11.61 2.02 -9.57
C LYS A 153 -11.33 0.60 -9.10
N THR A 154 -11.72 -0.37 -9.91
CA THR A 154 -11.28 -1.76 -9.79
C THR A 154 -10.28 -2.08 -10.89
N ILE A 155 -9.13 -2.61 -10.50
CA ILE A 155 -8.17 -3.25 -11.40
C ILE A 155 -8.50 -4.73 -11.48
N ILE A 156 -8.57 -5.25 -12.69
CA ILE A 156 -8.76 -6.66 -13.00
C ILE A 156 -7.40 -7.21 -13.42
N SER A 157 -6.88 -8.17 -12.66
CA SER A 157 -5.57 -8.76 -12.88
C SER A 157 -5.75 -10.16 -13.48
N ILE A 158 -5.14 -10.39 -14.65
CA ILE A 158 -5.16 -11.69 -15.36
C ILE A 158 -3.73 -12.19 -15.47
N PHE A 159 -3.43 -13.35 -14.87
CA PHE A 159 -2.07 -13.90 -14.82
C PHE A 159 -1.89 -15.09 -15.74
N GLN A 160 -0.87 -15.00 -16.60
CA GLN A 160 -0.46 -16.05 -17.53
C GLN A 160 0.96 -16.53 -17.21
N SER A 161 1.24 -17.82 -17.41
CA SER A 161 2.58 -18.38 -17.18
C SER A 161 3.61 -17.71 -18.08
N LYS A 162 4.76 -17.34 -17.51
CA LYS A 162 5.91 -16.79 -18.25
C LYS A 162 7.16 -17.62 -17.97
N GLY A 163 7.15 -18.88 -18.41
CA GLY A 163 8.21 -19.85 -18.13
C GLY A 163 8.10 -20.47 -16.74
N GLU A 164 9.19 -21.07 -16.26
CA GLU A 164 9.24 -21.74 -14.97
C GLU A 164 9.18 -20.74 -13.82
N GLY A 165 8.25 -20.96 -12.87
CA GLY A 165 8.17 -20.20 -11.62
C GLY A 165 7.65 -18.76 -11.70
N LEU A 166 7.43 -18.22 -12.91
CA LEU A 166 7.01 -16.83 -13.12
C LEU A 166 5.67 -16.73 -13.84
N VAL A 167 4.90 -15.71 -13.49
CA VAL A 167 3.67 -15.33 -14.20
C VAL A 167 3.67 -13.86 -14.54
N LYS A 168 3.15 -13.55 -15.72
CA LYS A 168 2.95 -12.19 -16.24
C LYS A 168 1.51 -11.77 -15.96
N GLY A 169 1.34 -10.62 -15.30
CA GLY A 169 0.07 -9.97 -15.10
C GLY A 169 -0.29 -9.07 -16.27
N GLN A 170 -1.48 -9.28 -16.84
CA GLN A 170 -2.17 -8.32 -17.69
C GLN A 170 -3.23 -7.62 -16.84
N LEU A 171 -3.11 -6.30 -16.73
CA LEU A 171 -3.98 -5.50 -15.87
C LEU A 171 -4.97 -4.73 -16.73
N LEU A 172 -6.25 -4.81 -16.37
CA LEU A 172 -7.34 -4.11 -17.03
C LEU A 172 -8.04 -3.19 -16.02
N ALA A 173 -8.67 -2.12 -16.49
CA ALA A 173 -9.53 -1.27 -15.69
C ALA A 173 -10.68 -0.73 -16.56
N ILE A 174 -11.72 -0.24 -15.90
CA ILE A 174 -12.82 0.44 -16.58
C ILE A 174 -12.55 1.94 -16.61
N LYS A 175 -12.75 2.54 -17.78
CA LYS A 175 -12.79 3.99 -17.96
C LYS A 175 -13.81 4.32 -19.04
N ASP A 176 -14.68 5.28 -18.74
CA ASP A 176 -15.69 5.80 -19.66
C ASP A 176 -16.59 4.70 -20.28
N GLY A 177 -16.95 3.70 -19.47
CA GLY A 177 -17.81 2.59 -19.88
C GLY A 177 -17.14 1.50 -20.72
N GLU A 178 -15.80 1.50 -20.80
CA GLU A 178 -15.02 0.50 -21.54
C GLU A 178 -14.00 -0.21 -20.66
N VAL A 179 -13.75 -1.50 -20.94
CA VAL A 179 -12.62 -2.22 -20.34
C VAL A 179 -11.37 -1.97 -21.18
N LEU A 180 -10.39 -1.30 -20.57
CA LEU A 180 -9.13 -0.93 -21.20
C LEU A 180 -7.96 -1.63 -20.49
N LYS A 181 -6.92 -1.94 -21.27
CA LYS A 181 -5.64 -2.43 -20.74
C LYS A 181 -4.89 -1.28 -20.07
N ILE A 182 -4.44 -1.49 -18.84
CA ILE A 182 -3.61 -0.52 -18.12
C ILE A 182 -2.22 -0.53 -18.77
N SER A 183 -1.76 0.65 -19.19
CA SER A 183 -0.43 0.79 -19.79
C SER A 183 0.65 0.66 -18.74
N THR A 184 1.57 -0.28 -18.87
CA THR A 184 2.67 -0.48 -17.92
C THR A 184 4.01 -0.17 -18.57
N GLU A 185 4.87 0.59 -17.88
CA GLU A 185 6.22 0.94 -18.38
C GLU A 185 7.08 -0.31 -18.64
N LYS A 186 6.94 -1.32 -17.77
CA LYS A 186 7.60 -2.61 -17.84
C LYS A 186 6.56 -3.71 -17.65
N GLU A 187 6.92 -4.95 -17.98
CA GLU A 187 6.03 -6.08 -17.71
C GLU A 187 5.83 -6.27 -16.21
N VAL A 188 4.57 -6.45 -15.80
CA VAL A 188 4.23 -6.80 -14.42
C VAL A 188 4.43 -8.30 -14.26
N ILE A 189 5.50 -8.69 -13.57
CA ILE A 189 5.86 -10.09 -13.32
C ILE A 189 5.78 -10.35 -11.81
N THR A 190 5.25 -11.51 -11.44
CA THR A 190 5.19 -12.00 -10.06
C THR A 190 5.49 -13.49 -10.01
N SER A 191 5.58 -14.03 -8.80
CA SER A 191 5.79 -15.45 -8.51
C SER A 191 4.68 -16.34 -9.08
N SER A 192 4.94 -17.63 -9.18
CA SER A 192 3.98 -18.66 -9.61
C SER A 192 2.65 -18.69 -8.84
N LYS A 193 2.56 -18.03 -7.68
CA LYS A 193 1.31 -17.85 -6.92
C LYS A 193 0.42 -16.73 -7.45
N ALA A 194 0.84 -15.99 -8.48
CA ALA A 194 0.06 -14.91 -9.09
C ALA A 194 -0.38 -13.80 -8.10
N LYS A 195 0.37 -13.57 -7.02
CA LYS A 195 0.02 -12.59 -5.99
C LYS A 195 0.49 -11.18 -6.32
N ILE A 196 -0.36 -10.20 -6.02
CA ILE A 196 -0.07 -8.76 -6.01
C ILE A 196 -0.65 -8.17 -4.72
N LYS A 197 0.13 -7.36 -4.01
CA LYS A 197 -0.35 -6.62 -2.83
C LYS A 197 -0.83 -5.25 -3.23
N ASN A 198 -1.94 -4.81 -2.65
CA ASN A 198 -2.44 -3.44 -2.78
C ASN A 198 -2.04 -2.64 -1.56
N ILE A 199 -1.42 -1.49 -1.77
CA ILE A 199 -0.88 -0.66 -0.70
C ILE A 199 -1.53 0.73 -0.80
N ASN A 200 -2.30 1.08 0.24
CA ASN A 200 -2.98 2.36 0.38
C ASN A 200 -3.77 2.79 -0.86
N GLN A 201 -4.28 1.82 -1.64
CA GLN A 201 -5.06 2.05 -2.87
C GLN A 201 -4.34 2.87 -3.95
N LYS A 202 -3.02 3.08 -3.81
CA LYS A 202 -2.20 3.92 -4.70
C LYS A 202 -1.09 3.12 -5.36
N TYR A 203 -0.58 2.11 -4.66
CA TYR A 203 0.51 1.28 -5.12
C TYR A 203 0.10 -0.18 -5.20
N LEU A 204 0.71 -0.89 -6.15
CA LEU A 204 0.69 -2.35 -6.20
C LEU A 204 2.10 -2.88 -5.99
N GLN A 205 2.25 -4.01 -5.33
CA GLN A 205 3.56 -4.65 -5.15
C GLN A 205 3.54 -6.08 -5.66
N THR A 206 4.54 -6.43 -6.46
CA THR A 206 4.78 -7.78 -6.96
C THR A 206 6.12 -8.30 -6.43
N ALA A 207 6.24 -9.62 -6.30
CA ALA A 207 7.49 -10.27 -5.93
C ALA A 207 7.76 -11.42 -6.89
N GLN A 208 8.97 -11.48 -7.44
CA GLN A 208 9.43 -12.55 -8.32
C GLN A 208 10.75 -13.10 -7.81
N ASN A 209 10.96 -14.41 -7.94
CA ASN A 209 12.26 -15.01 -7.69
C ASN A 209 13.02 -15.05 -9.03
N LYS A 210 14.16 -14.37 -9.11
CA LYS A 210 15.00 -14.24 -10.30
C LYS A 210 16.42 -14.63 -9.91
N ASN A 211 16.95 -15.70 -10.51
CA ASN A 211 18.29 -16.22 -10.22
C ASN A 211 18.49 -16.44 -8.71
N ASP A 212 17.56 -17.15 -8.08
CA ASP A 212 17.55 -17.47 -6.64
C ASP A 212 17.43 -16.26 -5.70
N ARG A 213 17.14 -15.06 -6.25
CA ARG A 213 16.93 -13.84 -5.46
C ARG A 213 15.54 -13.29 -5.62
N TRP A 214 14.97 -12.82 -4.52
CA TRP A 214 13.67 -12.17 -4.54
C TRP A 214 13.80 -10.72 -4.99
N VAL A 215 13.08 -10.37 -6.05
CA VAL A 215 12.96 -9.00 -6.55
C VAL A 215 11.54 -8.53 -6.26
N ILE A 216 11.42 -7.52 -5.40
CA ILE A 216 10.15 -6.87 -5.09
C ILE A 216 10.06 -5.58 -5.91
N SER A 217 8.96 -5.44 -6.65
CA SER A 217 8.69 -4.26 -7.47
C SER A 217 7.40 -3.60 -7.01
N THR A 218 7.48 -2.30 -6.72
CA THR A 218 6.34 -1.48 -6.35
C THR A 218 5.98 -0.57 -7.53
N TRP A 219 4.71 -0.61 -7.91
CA TRP A 219 4.14 0.08 -9.06
C TRP A 219 3.21 1.17 -8.58
N GLN A 220 3.31 2.37 -9.14
CA GLN A 220 2.38 3.45 -8.86
C GLN A 220 1.31 3.49 -9.94
N PHE A 221 0.05 3.52 -9.53
CA PHE A 221 -1.09 3.64 -10.43
C PHE A 221 -1.47 5.10 -10.66
N ASN A 222 -1.55 5.50 -11.93
CA ASN A 222 -2.15 6.77 -12.35
C ASN A 222 -3.55 6.49 -12.92
N GLU A 223 -4.55 6.97 -12.18
CA GLU A 223 -5.96 6.77 -12.48
C GLU A 223 -6.42 7.54 -13.72
N GLU A 224 -5.92 8.75 -13.92
CA GLU A 224 -6.32 9.63 -15.02
C GLU A 224 -5.86 9.08 -16.36
N THR A 225 -4.62 8.60 -16.42
CA THR A 225 -4.00 8.06 -17.64
C THR A 225 -4.17 6.55 -17.80
N LEU A 226 -4.76 5.86 -16.81
CA LEU A 226 -4.77 4.39 -16.72
C LEU A 226 -3.41 3.77 -17.01
N SER A 227 -2.40 4.20 -16.26
CA SER A 227 -1.04 3.68 -16.42
C SER A 227 -0.41 3.28 -15.10
N MET A 228 0.57 2.39 -15.18
CA MET A 228 1.46 2.01 -14.09
C MET A 228 2.91 2.28 -14.45
N SER A 229 3.58 3.03 -13.58
CA SER A 229 5.01 3.26 -13.63
C SER A 229 5.71 2.47 -12.52
N LEU A 230 6.93 2.01 -12.79
CA LEU A 230 7.73 1.39 -11.74
C LEU A 230 8.16 2.49 -10.76
N HIS A 231 7.67 2.42 -9.53
CA HIS A 231 7.94 3.41 -8.50
C HIS A 231 9.19 3.06 -7.70
N ASP A 232 9.32 1.78 -7.34
CA ASP A 232 10.44 1.30 -6.54
C ASP A 232 10.76 -0.17 -6.85
N GLN A 233 12.02 -0.57 -6.70
CA GLN A 233 12.45 -1.96 -6.86
C GLN A 233 13.56 -2.29 -5.87
N ILE A 234 13.45 -3.42 -5.17
CA ILE A 234 14.51 -3.95 -4.31
C ILE A 234 14.81 -5.40 -4.67
N GLU A 235 16.08 -5.75 -4.61
CA GLU A 235 16.55 -7.13 -4.66
C GLU A 235 16.98 -7.53 -3.26
N LEU A 236 16.38 -8.59 -2.75
CA LEU A 236 16.65 -9.13 -1.43
C LEU A 236 17.84 -10.09 -1.49
N GLN A 237 18.66 -10.07 -0.44
CA GLN A 237 19.86 -10.89 -0.37
C GLN A 237 19.50 -12.29 0.15
N GLU A 238 19.97 -13.32 -0.55
CA GLU A 238 19.61 -14.72 -0.28
C GLU A 238 20.14 -15.21 1.07
N ASP A 239 21.29 -14.68 1.51
CA ASP A 239 21.96 -15.03 2.77
C ASP A 239 21.49 -14.18 3.97
N ASN A 240 20.60 -13.21 3.73
CA ASN A 240 20.03 -12.38 4.79
C ASN A 240 18.78 -13.04 5.38
N HIS A 241 18.88 -13.57 6.61
CA HIS A 241 17.74 -14.18 7.30
C HIS A 241 16.53 -13.24 7.44
N SER A 242 16.75 -11.94 7.62
CA SER A 242 15.64 -10.98 7.69
C SER A 242 14.85 -10.94 6.38
N ASP A 243 15.53 -11.02 5.24
CA ASP A 243 14.90 -10.97 3.92
C ASP A 243 14.10 -12.25 3.64
N ILE A 244 14.59 -13.41 4.07
CA ILE A 244 13.88 -14.68 4.01
C ILE A 244 12.59 -14.62 4.81
N ASP A 245 12.66 -14.18 6.07
CA ASP A 245 11.50 -14.04 6.95
C ASP A 245 10.46 -13.09 6.37
N TRP A 246 10.92 -11.97 5.80
CA TRP A 246 10.06 -11.01 5.10
C TRP A 246 9.33 -11.61 3.91
N MET A 247 10.01 -12.41 3.08
CA MET A 247 9.37 -13.04 1.94
C MET A 247 8.35 -14.08 2.34
N ASP A 248 8.62 -14.81 3.41
CA ASP A 248 7.67 -15.75 4.00
C ASP A 248 6.39 -15.04 4.45
N LEU A 249 6.53 -13.89 5.14
CA LEU A 249 5.41 -13.03 5.53
C LEU A 249 4.65 -12.50 4.31
N TRP A 250 5.36 -11.95 3.33
CA TRP A 250 4.78 -11.40 2.11
C TRP A 250 3.95 -12.44 1.33
N LEU A 251 4.46 -13.68 1.24
CA LEU A 251 3.79 -14.76 0.53
C LEU A 251 2.57 -15.31 1.28
N LYS A 252 2.55 -15.24 2.62
CA LYS A 252 1.49 -15.80 3.47
C LYS A 252 0.37 -14.79 3.75
N GLU A 253 0.70 -13.56 4.08
CA GLU A 253 -0.24 -12.56 4.60
C GLU A 253 -0.67 -11.55 3.53
N GLU A 254 -1.98 -11.44 3.25
CA GLU A 254 -2.49 -10.57 2.16
C GLU A 254 -2.35 -9.07 2.41
N THR A 255 -2.37 -8.65 3.67
CA THR A 255 -2.27 -7.24 4.06
C THR A 255 -0.83 -6.76 4.23
N LEU A 256 0.14 -7.67 4.35
CA LEU A 256 1.54 -7.33 4.53
C LEU A 256 2.24 -7.16 3.19
N TYR A 257 3.08 -6.13 3.13
CA TYR A 257 3.91 -5.77 2.00
C TYR A 257 5.30 -5.39 2.50
N TYR A 258 6.28 -5.39 1.61
CA TYR A 258 7.64 -5.00 1.95
C TYR A 258 7.78 -3.48 1.87
N PRO A 259 8.42 -2.81 2.85
CA PRO A 259 8.63 -1.37 2.82
C PRO A 259 9.40 -0.92 1.58
N PHE A 260 9.00 0.21 1.02
CA PHE A 260 9.50 0.72 -0.26
C PHE A 260 9.65 2.24 -0.20
N LYS A 261 10.39 2.84 -1.14
CA LYS A 261 10.65 4.28 -1.14
C LYS A 261 9.36 5.06 -1.27
N ASN A 262 8.80 5.56 -0.17
CA ASN A 262 7.55 6.32 -0.15
C ASN A 262 7.62 7.60 0.67
N LEU A 263 8.79 7.91 1.21
CA LEU A 263 9.05 9.07 2.03
C LEU A 263 10.20 9.88 1.43
N ALA A 264 9.96 11.15 1.15
CA ALA A 264 11.01 12.11 0.87
C ALA A 264 11.42 12.79 2.18
N LEU A 265 12.72 12.86 2.46
CA LEU A 265 13.23 13.68 3.55
C LEU A 265 12.96 15.16 3.26
N SER A 266 12.74 15.94 4.31
CA SER A 266 12.45 17.37 4.22
C SER A 266 13.19 18.12 5.32
N VAL A 267 13.48 19.40 5.07
CA VAL A 267 14.11 20.31 6.04
C VAL A 267 13.27 20.47 7.31
N ASP A 268 11.95 20.27 7.21
CA ASP A 268 11.01 20.35 8.32
C ASP A 268 11.03 19.11 9.24
N ALA A 269 11.85 18.09 8.94
CA ALA A 269 11.94 16.88 9.75
C ALA A 269 12.26 17.19 11.22
N ILE A 270 13.14 18.17 11.47
CA ILE A 270 13.51 18.59 12.82
C ILE A 270 12.34 19.30 13.53
N GLU A 271 11.60 20.16 12.83
CA GLU A 271 10.45 20.86 13.41
C GLU A 271 9.30 19.89 13.75
N LYS A 272 9.07 18.87 12.92
CA LYS A 272 8.11 17.79 13.24
C LYS A 272 8.58 16.96 14.43
N ALA A 273 9.87 16.65 14.48
CA ALA A 273 10.45 15.88 15.59
C ALA A 273 10.33 16.60 16.94
N LYS A 274 10.42 17.93 17.00
CA LYS A 274 10.17 18.72 18.23
C LYS A 274 8.75 18.51 18.77
N GLN A 275 7.80 18.19 17.90
CA GLN A 275 6.41 17.88 18.25
C GLN A 275 6.20 16.40 18.60
N GLY A 276 7.28 15.60 18.64
CA GLY A 276 7.24 14.17 18.89
C GLY A 276 6.83 13.34 17.66
N ILE A 277 6.81 13.93 16.46
CA ILE A 277 6.39 13.26 15.22
C ILE A 277 7.62 12.96 14.37
N LEU A 278 7.89 11.68 14.12
CA LEU A 278 8.89 11.28 13.14
C LEU A 278 8.29 11.44 11.73
N LEU A 279 9.08 11.94 10.78
CA LEU A 279 8.64 12.07 9.40
C LEU A 279 8.11 10.73 8.87
N GLY A 280 6.91 10.73 8.28
CA GLY A 280 6.27 9.51 7.78
C GLY A 280 5.59 8.64 8.84
N SER A 281 5.54 9.08 10.10
CA SER A 281 4.73 8.49 11.15
C SER A 281 3.37 9.20 11.29
N PRO A 282 2.24 8.46 11.37
CA PRO A 282 0.93 9.04 11.62
C PRO A 282 0.69 9.43 13.09
N TYR A 283 1.50 8.95 14.04
CA TYR A 283 1.26 9.11 15.47
C TYR A 283 2.48 9.70 16.19
N PRO A 284 2.31 10.73 17.05
CA PRO A 284 3.40 11.27 17.85
C PRO A 284 3.80 10.32 19.01
N ILE A 285 5.03 10.51 19.52
CA ILE A 285 5.46 9.97 20.81
C ILE A 285 4.47 10.41 21.90
N GLY A 286 4.07 9.46 22.76
CA GLY A 286 3.06 9.63 23.80
C GLY A 286 1.68 9.06 23.43
N THR A 287 1.42 8.76 22.16
CA THR A 287 0.19 8.06 21.73
C THR A 287 0.12 6.68 22.38
N ASN A 288 -1.08 6.22 22.78
CA ASN A 288 -1.23 4.89 23.37
C ASN A 288 -1.19 3.80 22.28
N ILE A 289 -0.39 2.76 22.49
CA ILE A 289 -0.24 1.68 21.50
C ILE A 289 -1.55 0.94 21.21
N SER A 290 -2.48 0.89 22.16
CA SER A 290 -3.78 0.25 21.97
C SER A 290 -4.65 1.01 20.95
N GLU A 291 -4.51 2.34 20.90
CA GLU A 291 -5.22 3.18 19.93
C GLU A 291 -4.66 2.96 18.52
N ILE A 292 -3.32 2.86 18.41
CA ILE A 292 -2.64 2.57 17.15
C ILE A 292 -3.08 1.20 16.62
N LYS A 293 -3.02 0.14 17.43
CA LYS A 293 -3.47 -1.22 17.05
C LYS A 293 -4.95 -1.28 16.67
N LYS A 294 -5.79 -0.45 17.30
CA LYS A 294 -7.20 -0.36 16.95
C LYS A 294 -7.42 0.30 15.59
N SER A 295 -6.60 1.29 15.25
CA SER A 295 -6.66 1.99 13.97
C SER A 295 -6.06 1.16 12.81
N ASP A 296 -5.01 0.40 13.10
CA ASP A 296 -4.34 -0.49 12.17
C ASP A 296 -4.05 -1.83 12.86
N PRO A 297 -4.90 -2.86 12.63
CA PRO A 297 -4.74 -4.17 13.23
C PRO A 297 -3.68 -5.04 12.54
N ASN A 298 -3.14 -4.62 11.39
CA ASN A 298 -2.26 -5.45 10.55
C ASN A 298 -0.77 -5.25 10.89
N TYR A 299 -0.41 -5.40 12.16
CA TYR A 299 0.99 -5.42 12.56
C TYR A 299 1.63 -6.77 12.21
N ILE A 300 2.91 -6.75 11.88
CA ILE A 300 3.72 -7.92 11.54
C ILE A 300 3.99 -8.75 12.79
N MET A 301 4.44 -8.08 13.86
CA MET A 301 4.70 -8.74 15.12
C MET A 301 4.69 -7.76 16.29
N GLU A 302 4.50 -8.32 17.47
CA GLU A 302 4.67 -7.65 18.75
C GLU A 302 5.68 -8.46 19.58
N GLY A 303 6.59 -7.76 20.26
CA GLY A 303 7.66 -8.41 20.99
C GLY A 303 8.32 -7.52 22.02
N PHE A 304 9.49 -7.95 22.49
CA PHE A 304 10.33 -7.21 23.41
C PHE A 304 11.77 -7.25 22.91
N GLY A 305 12.35 -6.07 22.66
CA GLY A 305 13.69 -5.94 22.09
C GLY A 305 14.34 -4.64 22.54
N ASN A 306 15.67 -4.64 22.69
CA ASN A 306 16.43 -3.47 23.14
C ASN A 306 15.89 -2.81 24.43
N GLY A 307 15.37 -3.65 25.35
CA GLY A 307 14.85 -3.21 26.64
C GLY A 307 13.44 -2.61 26.63
N SER A 308 12.73 -2.62 25.50
CA SER A 308 11.38 -2.07 25.39
C SER A 308 10.43 -3.04 24.66
N PRO A 309 9.15 -3.13 25.05
CA PRO A 309 8.17 -3.76 24.18
C PRO A 309 7.97 -2.93 22.90
N PHE A 310 7.62 -3.60 21.81
CA PHE A 310 7.43 -2.98 20.50
C PHE A 310 6.30 -3.64 19.69
N VAL A 311 5.74 -2.87 18.76
CA VAL A 311 4.85 -3.34 17.70
C VAL A 311 5.42 -2.90 16.37
N MET A 312 5.59 -3.84 15.45
CA MET A 312 6.19 -3.61 14.13
C MET A 312 5.13 -3.71 13.04
N TYR A 313 5.05 -2.69 12.20
CA TYR A 313 4.27 -2.63 10.96
C TYR A 313 5.22 -2.58 9.76
N PRO A 314 4.73 -2.80 8.52
CA PRO A 314 5.57 -2.73 7.33
C PRO A 314 6.46 -1.49 7.22
N GLU A 315 5.92 -0.34 7.60
CA GLU A 315 6.55 0.95 7.37
C GLU A 315 7.06 1.65 8.64
N ILE A 316 6.83 1.07 9.82
CA ILE A 316 7.06 1.75 11.10
C ILE A 316 7.07 0.77 12.26
N THR A 317 7.94 1.01 13.24
CA THR A 317 7.97 0.30 14.52
C THR A 317 7.74 1.28 15.65
N TYR A 318 6.82 0.94 16.54
CA TYR A 318 6.54 1.70 17.76
C TYR A 318 7.08 0.97 18.98
N TYR A 319 7.95 1.64 19.74
CA TYR A 319 8.38 1.19 21.06
C TYR A 319 7.57 1.93 22.11
N PHE A 320 7.16 1.25 23.16
CA PHE A 320 6.26 1.82 24.17
C PHE A 320 6.64 1.39 25.58
N GLU A 321 6.14 2.13 26.58
CA GLU A 321 6.30 1.79 27.99
C GLU A 321 5.24 0.74 28.40
N ARG A 322 5.63 -0.29 29.15
CA ARG A 322 4.72 -1.42 29.46
C ARG A 322 3.59 -1.00 30.40
N GLU A 323 3.88 -0.09 31.31
CA GLU A 323 2.99 0.35 32.39
C GLU A 323 1.87 1.24 31.85
N THR A 324 2.22 2.18 30.96
CA THR A 324 1.27 3.18 30.44
C THR A 324 0.77 2.83 29.04
N GLY A 325 1.50 2.00 28.29
CA GLY A 325 1.23 1.74 26.87
C GLY A 325 1.59 2.90 25.95
N ASN A 326 2.20 3.97 26.47
CA ASN A 326 2.52 5.15 25.69
C ASN A 326 3.78 4.92 24.86
N VAL A 327 3.72 5.31 23.58
CA VAL A 327 4.87 5.26 22.67
C VAL A 327 5.99 6.15 23.21
N THR A 328 7.21 5.61 23.28
CA THR A 328 8.42 6.27 23.77
C THR A 328 9.46 6.48 22.67
N ALA A 329 9.40 5.67 21.61
CA ALA A 329 10.22 5.84 20.42
C ALA A 329 9.49 5.32 19.17
N ILE A 330 9.85 5.90 18.03
CA ILE A 330 9.29 5.56 16.72
C ILE A 330 10.48 5.30 15.80
N SER A 331 10.45 4.20 15.06
CA SER A 331 11.45 3.87 14.05
C SER A 331 10.79 3.70 12.69
N ILE A 332 11.44 4.18 11.62
CA ILE A 332 11.08 3.86 10.24
C ILE A 332 12.25 3.18 9.53
N PRO A 333 11.99 2.16 8.69
CA PRO A 333 13.03 1.49 7.92
C PRO A 333 13.57 2.39 6.81
N GLY A 334 14.88 2.32 6.58
CA GLY A 334 15.60 3.13 5.59
C GLY A 334 15.11 2.91 4.14
N GLN A 335 14.49 1.76 3.87
CA GLN A 335 13.82 1.45 2.61
C GLN A 335 12.76 2.50 2.22
N ARG A 336 12.17 3.19 3.19
CA ARG A 336 11.18 4.25 2.92
C ARG A 336 11.78 5.53 2.37
N VAL A 337 13.03 5.83 2.71
CA VAL A 337 13.72 7.07 2.29
C VAL A 337 14.71 6.83 1.15
N ARG A 338 15.43 5.69 1.14
CA ARG A 338 16.49 5.34 0.18
C ARG A 338 17.42 6.52 -0.13
N THR A 339 18.20 6.89 0.88
CA THR A 339 19.08 8.06 0.88
C THR A 339 20.41 7.70 1.56
N SER A 340 21.43 8.53 1.37
CA SER A 340 22.70 8.42 2.07
C SER A 340 22.79 9.38 3.25
N ILE A 341 23.72 9.11 4.17
CA ILE A 341 24.00 10.01 5.27
C ILE A 341 24.50 11.38 4.80
N ASP A 342 25.25 11.44 3.68
CA ASP A 342 25.71 12.70 3.11
C ASP A 342 24.55 13.57 2.63
N GLU A 343 23.54 12.97 2.00
CA GLU A 343 22.31 13.67 1.61
C GLU A 343 21.54 14.17 2.83
N VAL A 344 21.47 13.37 3.90
CA VAL A 344 20.86 13.78 5.17
C VAL A 344 21.60 14.97 5.78
N ILE A 345 22.93 14.95 5.82
CA ILE A 345 23.76 16.05 6.36
C ILE A 345 23.56 17.32 5.51
N ALA A 346 23.50 17.18 4.18
CA ALA A 346 23.23 18.31 3.30
C ALA A 346 21.84 18.93 3.54
N MET A 347 20.84 18.13 3.93
CA MET A 347 19.47 18.58 4.18
C MET A 347 19.23 19.11 5.60
N LEU A 348 19.73 18.41 6.61
CA LEU A 348 19.45 18.68 8.03
C LEU A 348 20.58 19.42 8.74
N GLY A 349 21.73 19.58 8.07
CA GLY A 349 22.95 20.16 8.65
C GLY A 349 23.83 19.12 9.34
N THR A 350 24.81 19.58 10.10
CA THR A 350 25.74 18.70 10.82
C THR A 350 25.05 18.09 12.04
N PRO A 351 25.15 16.76 12.26
CA PRO A 351 24.62 16.13 13.46
C PRO A 351 25.35 16.63 14.72
N ALA A 352 24.64 16.62 15.85
CA ALA A 352 25.20 16.99 17.15
C ALA A 352 26.22 15.95 17.67
N GLU A 353 26.00 14.69 17.32
CA GLU A 353 26.89 13.57 17.69
C GLU A 353 26.91 12.55 16.55
N VAL A 354 28.08 11.98 16.29
CA VAL A 354 28.24 10.80 15.42
C VAL A 354 28.98 9.74 16.22
N ARG A 355 28.40 8.55 16.33
CA ARG A 355 29.00 7.41 17.04
C ARG A 355 28.96 6.18 16.17
N GLU A 356 29.97 5.34 16.29
CA GLU A 356 30.02 4.04 15.61
C GLU A 356 29.48 2.94 16.52
N GLU A 357 28.64 2.07 15.97
CA GLU A 357 28.18 0.87 16.63
C GLU A 357 29.25 -0.23 16.48
N MET A 358 29.94 -0.55 17.58
CA MET A 358 31.15 -1.40 17.57
C MET A 358 30.96 -2.80 16.97
N LEU A 359 29.74 -3.36 16.98
CA LEU A 359 29.47 -4.72 16.52
C LEU A 359 29.09 -4.78 15.04
N SER A 360 28.36 -3.78 14.53
CA SER A 360 27.87 -3.74 13.16
C SER A 360 28.76 -2.89 12.24
N GLY A 361 29.58 -2.01 12.81
CA GLY A 361 30.26 -0.95 12.07
C GLY A 361 29.31 0.15 11.56
N ALA A 362 28.04 0.11 11.93
CA ALA A 362 27.08 1.14 11.54
C ALA A 362 27.42 2.48 12.21
N SER A 363 27.10 3.58 11.53
CA SER A 363 27.23 4.92 12.08
C SER A 363 25.86 5.41 12.53
N ILE A 364 25.80 6.04 13.71
CA ILE A 364 24.61 6.65 14.27
C ILE A 364 24.85 8.15 14.37
N SER A 365 24.16 8.92 13.52
CA SER A 365 24.18 10.38 13.52
C SER A 365 22.97 10.92 14.27
N THR A 366 23.20 11.75 15.29
CA THR A 366 22.16 12.26 16.20
C THR A 366 21.88 13.73 15.95
N TYR A 367 20.61 14.08 15.75
CA TYR A 367 20.12 15.45 15.60
C TYR A 367 19.21 15.80 16.77
N MET A 368 19.45 16.96 17.39
CA MET A 368 18.64 17.43 18.52
C MET A 368 17.34 18.07 18.04
N ALA A 369 16.23 17.70 18.66
CA ALA A 369 14.90 18.25 18.40
C ALA A 369 14.19 18.55 19.73
N ASP A 370 14.65 19.60 20.42
CA ASP A 370 14.18 19.99 21.77
C ASP A 370 14.32 18.82 22.77
N LYS A 371 13.21 18.33 23.34
CA LYS A 371 13.18 17.18 24.26
C LYS A 371 13.25 15.81 23.57
N TYR A 372 13.47 15.79 22.26
CA TYR A 372 13.61 14.59 21.44
C TYR A 372 14.95 14.57 20.69
N THR A 373 15.33 13.39 20.22
CA THR A 373 16.46 13.19 19.31
C THR A 373 16.03 12.38 18.10
N ILE A 374 16.53 12.77 16.92
CA ILE A 374 16.48 11.94 15.71
C ILE A 374 17.83 11.24 15.58
N GLU A 375 17.83 9.91 15.62
CA GLU A 375 18.98 9.08 15.31
C GLU A 375 18.84 8.56 13.87
N ILE A 376 19.87 8.78 13.05
CA ILE A 376 19.97 8.27 11.69
C ILE A 376 21.04 7.18 11.70
N ILE A 377 20.63 5.94 11.45
CA ILE A 377 21.53 4.78 11.44
C ILE A 377 21.88 4.46 9.99
N SER A 378 23.16 4.48 9.65
CA SER A 378 23.66 4.15 8.32
C SER A 378 24.65 2.98 8.36
N ASP A 379 24.70 2.20 7.29
CA ASP A 379 25.73 1.17 7.15
C ASP A 379 27.11 1.74 6.81
N LEU A 380 28.08 0.84 6.60
CA LEU A 380 29.46 1.16 6.24
C LEU A 380 29.59 1.89 4.89
N GLU A 381 28.61 1.77 4.00
CA GLU A 381 28.56 2.47 2.72
C GLU A 381 27.88 3.85 2.85
N GLY A 382 27.42 4.20 4.05
CA GLY A 382 26.70 5.44 4.31
C GLY A 382 25.24 5.40 3.87
N THR A 383 24.68 4.24 3.53
CA THR A 383 23.26 4.09 3.20
C THR A 383 22.44 4.09 4.48
N VAL A 384 21.41 4.94 4.54
CA VAL A 384 20.52 5.01 5.71
C VAL A 384 19.70 3.72 5.82
N ARG A 385 19.83 3.04 6.97
CA ARG A 385 19.14 1.79 7.30
C ARG A 385 17.93 2.00 8.20
N GLU A 386 17.96 3.00 9.06
CA GLU A 386 16.88 3.27 10.01
C GLU A 386 16.89 4.76 10.42
N LEU A 387 15.71 5.32 10.64
CA LEU A 387 15.55 6.61 11.30
C LEU A 387 14.72 6.40 12.56
N VAL A 388 15.19 6.94 13.68
CA VAL A 388 14.55 6.74 14.97
C VAL A 388 14.33 8.08 15.66
N LEU A 389 13.10 8.34 16.10
CA LEU A 389 12.78 9.44 17.02
C LEU A 389 12.65 8.87 18.44
N ARG A 390 13.35 9.46 19.40
CA ARG A 390 13.28 9.07 20.81
C ARG A 390 13.15 10.29 21.72
N LYS A 391 12.56 10.10 22.89
CA LYS A 391 12.61 11.11 23.97
C LYS A 391 14.01 11.15 24.57
N THR A 392 14.57 12.34 24.72
CA THR A 392 15.86 12.53 25.39
C THR A 392 15.72 12.12 26.85
N LYS A 393 16.61 11.23 27.34
CA LYS A 393 16.65 10.93 28.78
C LYS A 393 17.17 12.18 29.50
N ASN A 394 16.35 12.78 30.35
CA ASN A 394 16.83 13.87 31.21
C ASN A 394 17.87 13.30 32.18
N HIS A 395 19.11 13.80 32.13
CA HIS A 395 20.17 13.51 33.09
C HIS A 395 19.89 13.99 34.52
N ALA A 396 18.67 14.41 34.84
CA ALA A 396 18.29 14.92 36.16
C ALA A 396 17.80 13.85 37.15
N GLU A 397 17.73 12.57 36.73
CA GLU A 397 17.37 11.45 37.60
C GLU A 397 18.41 10.31 37.46
N GLN A 398 19.59 10.53 38.03
CA GLN A 398 20.51 9.46 38.44
C GLN A 398 20.98 9.73 39.87
#